data_AF-X1FUL8-F1
#
_entry.id   AF-X1FUL8-F1
#
_cell.length_a   1.000
_cell.length_b   1.000
_cell.length_c   1.000
_cell.angle_alpha   90.00
_cell.angle_beta   90.00
_cell.angle_gamma   90.00
#
_symmetry.space_group_name_H-M   'P 1'
#
loop_
_entity.id
_entity.type
_entity.pdbx_description
1 polymer ?
#
loop_
_entity_poly.entity_id
_entity_poly.type
_entity_poly.pdbx_seq_one_letter_code
_entity_poly.pdbx_strand_id
1 'polypeptide(L)'
;AHDVVFQEGLNEDLAATAVWGSQQANLFPGALYDGVFGMWYGKAPGVDRTGDVFKHANFAGTFPTGGVLAVAGDDHGCKSSTLPSQSEFAFQDFEMPVLSPADVQEVLDYGILGISLSRFSGLWTGMIALADTMDSGVTIDVSLDRHKLIIPDFPFPPGGLGIRLKDQPMEKERRMRLHKLPAALAFARANGIDRVVLGASHVRVGKARLGIVCQGQAYKDVLEAFTAMGMTLQEAADLGVSIYKVGMPWPLEPVGLRAFAAGLETLMVIEHKRALIEPQARAALYDLPAQARPRIIGKTDEKGGPLLSELGALSVAEIALAIYDRLPDGPHMERAQAYLNRVS
;
A
#
# COMPACT_ATOMS: atom_id res chain seq x y z
N ALA A 1 -20.03 3.01 26.80
CA ALA A 1 -19.98 2.38 25.46
C ALA A 1 -19.44 3.42 24.49
N HIS A 2 -18.57 3.07 23.55
CA HIS A 2 -17.86 4.02 22.68
C HIS A 2 -18.64 4.38 21.40
N ASP A 3 -19.97 4.30 21.42
CA ASP A 3 -20.86 4.51 20.27
C ASP A 3 -20.51 3.69 19.01
N VAL A 4 -19.85 2.55 19.20
CA VAL A 4 -19.56 1.56 18.16
C VAL A 4 -20.67 0.52 18.12
N VAL A 5 -21.29 0.36 16.95
CA VAL A 5 -22.31 -0.66 16.69
C VAL A 5 -21.73 -1.71 15.76
N PHE A 6 -21.64 -2.94 16.24
CA PHE A 6 -21.31 -4.11 15.41
C PHE A 6 -22.60 -4.72 14.86
N GLN A 7 -22.67 -4.88 13.55
CA GLN A 7 -23.82 -5.48 12.87
C GLN A 7 -23.31 -6.54 11.88
N GLU A 8 -23.67 -7.79 12.15
CA GLU A 8 -23.42 -8.87 11.19
C GLU A 8 -24.32 -8.66 9.97
N GLY A 9 -23.71 -8.65 8.78
CA GLY A 9 -24.46 -8.67 7.53
C GLY A 9 -24.90 -10.09 7.22
N LEU A 10 -26.10 -10.24 6.62
CA LEU A 10 -26.53 -11.53 6.06
C LEU A 10 -25.52 -12.05 5.01
N ASN A 11 -24.90 -11.11 4.29
CA ASN A 11 -23.76 -11.34 3.44
C ASN A 11 -22.90 -10.06 3.39
N GLU A 12 -21.70 -10.16 2.86
CA GLU A 12 -20.76 -9.06 2.69
C GLU A 12 -21.30 -7.86 1.89
N ASP A 13 -22.20 -8.08 0.93
CA ASP A 13 -22.73 -7.01 0.07
C ASP A 13 -23.72 -6.14 0.86
N LEU A 14 -24.57 -6.78 1.65
CA LEU A 14 -25.49 -6.12 2.58
C LEU A 14 -24.73 -5.44 3.73
N ALA A 15 -23.64 -6.05 4.22
CA ALA A 15 -22.76 -5.39 5.17
C ALA A 15 -22.16 -4.10 4.59
N ALA A 16 -21.60 -4.14 3.38
CA ALA A 16 -21.06 -2.95 2.72
C ALA A 16 -22.14 -1.92 2.42
N THR A 17 -23.35 -2.36 2.04
CA THR A 17 -24.49 -1.47 1.78
C THR A 17 -24.92 -0.75 3.07
N ALA A 18 -24.91 -1.43 4.20
CA ALA A 18 -25.19 -0.82 5.51
C ALA A 18 -24.12 0.23 5.87
N VAL A 19 -22.84 -0.08 5.65
CA VAL A 19 -21.74 0.88 5.84
C VAL A 19 -21.88 2.09 4.91
N TRP A 20 -22.27 1.89 3.64
CA TRP A 20 -22.56 2.99 2.73
C TRP A 20 -23.77 3.82 3.15
N GLY A 21 -24.83 3.17 3.62
CA GLY A 21 -26.00 3.84 4.20
C GLY A 21 -25.64 4.73 5.38
N SER A 22 -24.69 4.32 6.22
CA SER A 22 -24.23 5.14 7.36
C SER A 22 -23.66 6.49 6.93
N GLN A 23 -23.03 6.56 5.75
CA GLN A 23 -22.49 7.81 5.19
C GLN A 23 -23.58 8.78 4.72
N GLN A 24 -24.83 8.33 4.62
CA GLN A 24 -25.97 9.14 4.21
C GLN A 24 -26.78 9.70 5.39
N ALA A 25 -26.50 9.25 6.62
CA ALA A 25 -27.27 9.63 7.81
C ALA A 25 -27.41 11.15 7.96
N ASN A 26 -26.31 11.88 7.75
CA ASN A 26 -26.23 13.32 7.88
C ASN A 26 -26.74 14.10 6.65
N LEU A 27 -27.24 13.42 5.61
CA LEU A 27 -27.89 14.07 4.47
C LEU A 27 -29.37 14.40 4.75
N PHE A 28 -29.94 13.85 5.82
CA PHE A 28 -31.33 14.01 6.21
C PHE A 28 -31.44 14.59 7.63
N PRO A 29 -32.54 15.30 7.96
CA PRO A 29 -32.81 15.72 9.33
C PRO A 29 -32.92 14.52 10.29
N GLY A 30 -32.47 14.69 11.53
CA GLY A 30 -32.61 13.67 12.58
C GLY A 30 -31.38 12.78 12.79
N ALA A 31 -30.24 13.10 12.17
CA ALA A 31 -28.97 12.46 12.50
C ALA A 31 -28.63 12.65 14.00
N LEU A 32 -28.22 11.56 14.66
CA LEU A 32 -27.89 11.56 16.09
C LEU A 32 -26.43 11.97 16.38
N TYR A 33 -25.57 11.93 15.37
CA TYR A 33 -24.14 12.20 15.46
C TYR A 33 -23.70 13.15 14.34
N ASP A 34 -22.56 13.83 14.50
CA ASP A 34 -22.01 14.75 13.50
C ASP A 34 -21.54 14.06 12.21
N GLY A 35 -21.32 12.75 12.27
CA GLY A 35 -20.90 11.88 11.18
C GLY A 35 -20.72 10.45 11.69
N VAL A 36 -20.67 9.48 10.78
CA VAL A 36 -20.46 8.07 11.13
C VAL A 36 -19.20 7.59 10.41
N PHE A 37 -18.21 7.08 11.16
CA PHE A 37 -17.12 6.33 10.55
C PHE A 37 -17.57 4.87 10.37
N GLY A 38 -17.15 4.25 9.27
CA GLY A 38 -17.55 2.89 8.91
C GLY A 38 -16.35 1.97 8.75
N MET A 39 -16.54 0.70 9.13
CA MET A 39 -15.61 -0.37 8.81
C MET A 39 -16.39 -1.54 8.22
N TRP A 40 -15.92 -2.03 7.08
CA TRP A 40 -16.32 -3.32 6.53
C TRP A 40 -15.10 -4.24 6.57
N TYR A 41 -15.30 -5.52 6.84
CA TYR A 41 -14.24 -6.51 6.69
C TYR A 41 -14.78 -7.81 6.09
N GLY A 42 -13.98 -8.45 5.25
CA GLY A 42 -14.32 -9.68 4.57
C GLY A 42 -13.09 -10.33 3.95
N LYS A 43 -13.15 -11.63 3.64
CA LYS A 43 -12.10 -12.31 2.87
C LYS A 43 -12.20 -11.96 1.39
N ALA A 44 -11.16 -12.27 0.61
CA ALA A 44 -11.11 -11.96 -0.83
C ALA A 44 -12.38 -12.34 -1.64
N PRO A 45 -13.04 -13.51 -1.46
CA PRO A 45 -14.29 -13.80 -2.17
C PRO A 45 -15.43 -12.82 -1.85
N GLY A 46 -15.46 -12.29 -0.62
CA GLY A 46 -16.39 -11.24 -0.21
C GLY A 46 -16.07 -9.92 -0.92
N VAL A 47 -14.78 -9.58 -1.08
CA VAL A 47 -14.35 -8.39 -1.85
C VAL A 47 -14.83 -8.49 -3.29
N ASP A 48 -14.63 -9.65 -3.93
CA ASP A 48 -15.05 -9.89 -5.32
C ASP A 48 -16.58 -9.75 -5.48
N ARG A 49 -17.34 -10.34 -4.56
CA ARG A 49 -18.81 -10.30 -4.62
C ARG A 49 -19.37 -8.89 -4.36
N THR A 50 -18.74 -8.14 -3.46
CA THR A 50 -19.19 -6.80 -3.03
C THR A 50 -18.79 -5.67 -3.99
N GLY A 51 -18.08 -5.97 -5.09
CA GLY A 51 -17.52 -4.97 -6.01
C GLY A 51 -18.51 -3.92 -6.53
N ASP A 52 -19.76 -4.28 -6.80
CA ASP A 52 -20.79 -3.30 -7.22
C ASP A 52 -21.04 -2.22 -6.14
N VAL A 53 -21.22 -2.66 -4.89
CA VAL A 53 -21.44 -1.76 -3.75
C VAL A 53 -20.22 -0.88 -3.53
N PHE A 54 -19.00 -1.44 -3.61
CA PHE A 54 -17.78 -0.64 -3.49
C PHE A 54 -17.67 0.43 -4.56
N LYS A 55 -17.96 0.10 -5.83
CA LYS A 55 -17.98 1.08 -6.93
C LYS A 55 -18.98 2.19 -6.64
N HIS A 56 -20.23 1.84 -6.33
CA HIS A 56 -21.28 2.82 -6.06
C HIS A 56 -20.99 3.70 -4.84
N ALA A 57 -20.51 3.10 -3.75
CA ALA A 57 -20.18 3.81 -2.52
C ALA A 57 -18.97 4.72 -2.69
N ASN A 58 -17.92 4.28 -3.38
CA ASN A 58 -16.73 5.08 -3.64
C ASN A 58 -17.04 6.26 -4.59
N PHE A 59 -17.84 6.00 -5.63
CA PHE A 59 -18.30 7.01 -6.58
C PHE A 59 -19.15 8.09 -5.89
N ALA A 60 -20.06 7.69 -4.99
CA ALA A 60 -20.81 8.61 -4.14
C ALA A 60 -19.91 9.36 -3.15
N GLY A 61 -19.00 8.64 -2.50
CA GLY A 61 -18.07 9.12 -1.49
C GLY A 61 -18.54 8.99 -0.06
N THR A 62 -17.74 9.54 0.85
CA THR A 62 -18.00 9.54 2.30
C THR A 62 -18.50 10.89 2.77
N PHE A 63 -19.07 10.95 3.98
CA PHE A 63 -19.46 12.21 4.59
C PHE A 63 -18.21 12.94 5.14
N PRO A 64 -18.13 14.29 5.16
CA PRO A 64 -16.91 15.03 5.55
C PRO A 64 -16.39 14.76 6.97
N THR A 65 -17.25 14.33 7.89
CA THR A 65 -16.92 13.91 9.26
C THR A 65 -17.02 12.39 9.45
N GLY A 66 -17.37 11.66 8.39
CA GLY A 66 -17.44 10.19 8.36
C GLY A 66 -16.11 9.58 7.97
N GLY A 67 -16.11 8.72 6.95
CA GLY A 67 -14.93 7.99 6.47
C GLY A 67 -15.13 6.49 6.60
N VAL A 68 -14.61 5.71 5.64
CA VAL A 68 -14.82 4.27 5.56
C VAL A 68 -13.52 3.53 5.25
N LEU A 69 -13.27 2.48 6.03
CA LEU A 69 -12.21 1.50 5.80
C LEU A 69 -12.81 0.14 5.42
N ALA A 70 -12.39 -0.41 4.29
CA ALA A 70 -12.72 -1.77 3.86
C ALA A 70 -11.49 -2.68 4.05
N VAL A 71 -11.57 -3.63 4.96
CA VAL A 71 -10.47 -4.54 5.30
C VAL A 71 -10.63 -5.85 4.53
N ALA A 72 -9.70 -6.11 3.61
CA ALA A 72 -9.67 -7.34 2.83
C ALA A 72 -8.72 -8.36 3.47
N GLY A 73 -9.29 -9.44 3.98
CA GLY A 73 -8.52 -10.57 4.50
C GLY A 73 -7.99 -11.42 3.35
N ASP A 74 -6.70 -11.27 3.08
CA ASP A 74 -6.00 -11.94 1.99
C ASP A 74 -5.07 -13.05 2.47
N ASP A 75 -4.80 -13.99 1.59
CA ASP A 75 -3.98 -15.16 1.85
C ASP A 75 -3.20 -15.52 0.59
N HIS A 76 -1.92 -15.12 0.57
CA HIS A 76 -1.05 -15.40 -0.56
C HIS A 76 -0.77 -16.89 -0.73
N GLY A 77 -0.71 -17.64 0.38
CA GLY A 77 -0.40 -19.08 0.42
C GLY A 77 -1.63 -19.98 0.34
N CYS A 78 -2.83 -19.41 0.39
CA CYS A 78 -4.10 -20.14 0.40
C CYS A 78 -4.16 -21.20 1.53
N LYS A 79 -3.63 -20.86 2.71
CA LYS A 79 -3.62 -21.72 3.91
C LYS A 79 -5.03 -21.95 4.45
N SER A 80 -5.84 -20.90 4.50
CA SER A 80 -7.21 -20.92 5.06
C SER A 80 -8.26 -20.38 4.09
N SER A 81 -7.85 -20.04 2.87
CA SER A 81 -8.72 -19.52 1.80
C SER A 81 -9.03 -20.60 0.76
N THR A 82 -10.05 -20.36 -0.07
CA THR A 82 -10.39 -21.23 -1.20
C THR A 82 -9.55 -20.95 -2.44
N LEU A 83 -8.99 -19.74 -2.56
CA LEU A 83 -8.10 -19.32 -3.64
C LEU A 83 -6.99 -18.40 -3.10
N PRO A 84 -5.76 -18.46 -3.67
CA PRO A 84 -4.71 -17.48 -3.40
C PRO A 84 -5.16 -16.09 -3.86
N SER A 85 -5.27 -15.13 -2.95
CA SER A 85 -5.86 -13.80 -3.22
C SER A 85 -4.84 -12.67 -3.35
N GLN A 86 -5.27 -11.58 -3.99
CA GLN A 86 -4.56 -10.30 -4.13
C GLN A 86 -5.61 -9.18 -4.39
N SER A 87 -6.31 -8.78 -3.34
CA SER A 87 -7.46 -7.87 -3.37
C SER A 87 -7.10 -6.44 -3.80
N GLU A 88 -5.82 -6.08 -3.86
CA GLU A 88 -5.37 -4.78 -4.34
C GLU A 88 -5.85 -4.49 -5.77
N PHE A 89 -5.92 -5.50 -6.64
CA PHE A 89 -6.43 -5.33 -8.01
C PHE A 89 -7.94 -5.06 -8.05
N ALA A 90 -8.72 -5.68 -7.15
CA ALA A 90 -10.13 -5.40 -7.03
C ALA A 90 -10.34 -3.95 -6.56
N PHE A 91 -9.63 -3.53 -5.51
CA PHE A 91 -9.69 -2.14 -5.05
C PHE A 91 -9.20 -1.12 -6.08
N GLN A 92 -8.18 -1.47 -6.88
CA GLN A 92 -7.77 -0.66 -8.03
C GLN A 92 -8.92 -0.49 -9.05
N ASP A 93 -9.64 -1.56 -9.40
CA ASP A 93 -10.82 -1.50 -10.29
C ASP A 93 -11.96 -0.67 -9.68
N PHE A 94 -12.06 -0.64 -8.35
CA PHE A 94 -13.07 0.15 -7.63
C PHE A 94 -12.65 1.61 -7.41
N GLU A 95 -11.45 1.97 -7.85
CA GLU A 95 -10.78 3.25 -7.61
C GLU A 95 -10.63 3.62 -6.11
N MET A 96 -10.43 2.62 -5.25
CA MET A 96 -10.23 2.79 -3.79
C MET A 96 -8.74 2.77 -3.43
N PRO A 97 -8.19 3.80 -2.76
CA PRO A 97 -6.82 3.77 -2.27
C PRO A 97 -6.60 2.57 -1.35
N VAL A 98 -5.48 1.88 -1.48
CA VAL A 98 -5.20 0.62 -0.78
C VAL A 98 -4.02 0.80 0.15
N LEU A 99 -4.18 0.46 1.42
CA LEU A 99 -3.12 0.43 2.42
C LEU A 99 -2.60 -1.00 2.61
N SER A 100 -1.28 -1.15 2.72
CA SER A 100 -0.60 -2.44 2.84
C SER A 100 0.31 -2.45 4.09
N PRO A 101 -0.25 -2.76 5.28
CA PRO A 101 0.52 -2.83 6.52
C PRO A 101 1.53 -3.99 6.48
N ALA A 102 2.71 -3.80 7.06
CA ALA A 102 3.77 -4.81 7.10
C ALA A 102 3.80 -5.65 8.38
N ASP A 103 3.15 -5.18 9.45
CA ASP A 103 3.10 -5.84 10.75
C ASP A 103 1.85 -5.41 11.54
N VAL A 104 1.66 -6.00 12.73
CA VAL A 104 0.50 -5.77 13.60
C VAL A 104 0.42 -4.31 14.08
N GLN A 105 1.55 -3.62 14.29
CA GLN A 105 1.53 -2.20 14.68
C GLN A 105 0.96 -1.36 13.54
N GLU A 106 1.39 -1.64 12.30
CA GLU A 106 0.87 -0.91 11.14
C GLU A 106 -0.58 -1.23 10.83
N VAL A 107 -1.09 -2.40 11.17
CA VAL A 107 -2.54 -2.68 11.06
C VAL A 107 -3.35 -1.69 11.91
N LEU A 108 -2.91 -1.43 13.15
CA LEU A 108 -3.53 -0.44 14.03
C LEU A 108 -3.38 0.97 13.47
N ASP A 109 -2.15 1.36 13.11
CA ASP A 109 -1.83 2.71 12.64
C ASP A 109 -2.56 3.03 11.32
N TYR A 110 -2.60 2.05 10.40
CA TYR A 110 -3.27 2.18 9.11
C TYR A 110 -4.79 2.15 9.22
N GLY A 111 -5.35 1.58 10.30
CA GLY A 111 -6.77 1.69 10.61
C GLY A 111 -7.23 3.14 10.76
N ILE A 112 -6.55 3.90 11.62
CA ILE A 112 -6.85 5.32 11.87
C ILE A 112 -6.46 6.20 10.66
N LEU A 113 -5.31 5.91 10.05
CA LEU A 113 -4.85 6.58 8.82
C LEU A 113 -5.85 6.41 7.68
N GLY A 114 -6.37 5.19 7.47
CA GLY A 114 -7.27 4.87 6.37
C GLY A 114 -8.64 5.52 6.50
N ILE A 115 -9.23 5.55 7.71
CA ILE A 115 -10.45 6.32 7.96
C ILE A 115 -10.22 7.81 7.66
N SER A 116 -9.05 8.33 8.02
CA SER A 116 -8.71 9.75 7.82
C SER A 116 -8.43 10.09 6.35
N LEU A 117 -7.74 9.21 5.63
CA LEU A 117 -7.56 9.28 4.18
C LEU A 117 -8.91 9.26 3.46
N SER A 118 -9.80 8.36 3.87
CA SER A 118 -11.16 8.27 3.34
C SER A 118 -11.96 9.55 3.56
N ARG A 119 -11.89 10.10 4.79
CA ARG A 119 -12.56 11.37 5.14
C ARG A 119 -12.04 12.54 4.31
N PHE A 120 -10.72 12.64 4.13
CA PHE A 120 -10.08 13.73 3.41
C PHE A 120 -10.36 13.67 1.89
N SER A 121 -10.20 12.48 1.29
CA SER A 121 -10.33 12.30 -0.16
C SER A 121 -11.79 12.10 -0.62
N GLY A 122 -12.70 11.76 0.29
CA GLY A 122 -14.05 11.35 -0.05
C GLY A 122 -14.12 10.00 -0.78
N LEU A 123 -13.03 9.22 -0.80
CA LEU A 123 -12.98 7.84 -1.30
C LEU A 123 -13.17 6.87 -0.15
N TRP A 124 -13.56 5.64 -0.43
CA TRP A 124 -13.39 4.54 0.51
C TRP A 124 -11.92 4.09 0.45
N THR A 125 -11.34 3.75 1.61
CA THR A 125 -9.97 3.22 1.66
C THR A 125 -10.01 1.72 1.88
N GLY A 126 -9.29 0.96 1.06
CA GLY A 126 -9.02 -0.46 1.28
C GLY A 126 -7.81 -0.67 2.18
N MET A 127 -7.78 -1.75 2.94
CA MET A 127 -6.59 -2.20 3.68
C MET A 127 -6.44 -3.70 3.53
N ILE A 128 -5.25 -4.14 3.13
CA ILE A 128 -4.93 -5.56 3.02
C ILE A 128 -4.58 -6.11 4.40
N ALA A 129 -5.25 -7.19 4.78
CA ALA A 129 -5.04 -7.92 6.01
C ALA A 129 -4.56 -9.33 5.69
N LEU A 130 -3.24 -9.51 5.57
CA LEU A 130 -2.65 -10.80 5.28
C LEU A 130 -2.83 -11.77 6.45
N ALA A 131 -3.25 -13.00 6.14
CA ALA A 131 -3.47 -14.06 7.14
C ALA A 131 -2.28 -14.22 8.09
N ASP A 132 -1.06 -14.27 7.56
CA ASP A 132 0.17 -14.43 8.36
C ASP A 132 0.37 -13.29 9.38
N THR A 133 -0.05 -12.06 9.05
CA THR A 133 0.01 -10.92 9.98
C THR A 133 -1.12 -11.01 11.01
N MET A 134 -2.33 -11.36 10.58
CA MET A 134 -3.51 -11.43 11.44
C MET A 134 -3.47 -12.60 12.44
N ASP A 135 -2.76 -13.68 12.11
CA ASP A 135 -2.56 -14.85 12.99
C ASP A 135 -1.35 -14.68 13.93
N SER A 136 -0.59 -13.58 13.80
CA SER A 136 0.59 -13.31 14.61
C SER A 136 0.27 -12.60 15.93
N GLY A 137 1.18 -12.72 16.92
CA GLY A 137 1.07 -12.05 18.21
C GLY A 137 2.35 -11.29 18.57
N VAL A 138 2.24 -9.98 18.80
CA VAL A 138 3.36 -9.11 19.21
C VAL A 138 2.87 -8.04 20.19
N THR A 139 3.77 -7.50 21.01
CA THR A 139 3.48 -6.30 21.80
C THR A 139 3.51 -5.07 20.88
N ILE A 140 2.42 -4.32 20.88
CA ILE A 140 2.29 -3.06 20.14
C ILE A 140 2.05 -1.90 21.11
N ASP A 141 2.22 -0.69 20.60
CA ASP A 141 1.93 0.53 21.34
C ASP A 141 0.62 1.15 20.83
N VAL A 142 -0.33 1.30 21.75
CA VAL A 142 -1.72 1.72 21.53
C VAL A 142 -1.98 3.17 21.95
N SER A 143 -0.92 3.92 22.25
CA SER A 143 -1.02 5.33 22.62
C SER A 143 -1.65 6.15 21.50
N LEU A 144 -2.45 7.16 21.84
CA LEU A 144 -3.16 7.96 20.82
C LEU A 144 -2.26 8.98 20.11
N ASP A 145 -1.16 9.38 20.75
CA ASP A 145 -0.26 10.45 20.27
C ASP A 145 0.65 10.01 19.11
N ARG A 146 0.70 8.72 18.79
CA ARG A 146 1.34 8.23 17.54
C ARG A 146 0.54 8.58 16.28
N HIS A 147 -0.76 8.83 16.38
CA HIS A 147 -1.59 9.23 15.24
C HIS A 147 -1.50 10.74 14.96
N LYS A 148 -0.34 11.20 14.45
CA LYS A 148 -0.09 12.61 14.08
C LYS A 148 -0.42 12.85 12.61
N LEU A 149 -1.71 12.87 12.30
CA LEU A 149 -2.20 13.04 10.94
C LEU A 149 -2.08 14.48 10.46
N ILE A 150 -1.61 14.65 9.23
CA ILE A 150 -1.46 15.93 8.56
C ILE A 150 -2.57 16.06 7.52
N ILE A 151 -3.36 17.14 7.61
CA ILE A 151 -4.32 17.53 6.59
C ILE A 151 -3.61 18.49 5.64
N PRO A 152 -3.26 18.09 4.40
CA PRO A 152 -2.62 19.01 3.48
C PRO A 152 -3.58 20.07 2.98
N ASP A 153 -3.03 21.23 2.60
CA ASP A 153 -3.77 22.20 1.79
C ASP A 153 -4.06 21.60 0.41
N PHE A 154 -5.32 21.64 0.00
CA PHE A 154 -5.78 21.03 -1.24
C PHE A 154 -6.92 21.87 -1.85
N PRO A 155 -6.87 22.16 -3.17
CA PRO A 155 -7.90 22.97 -3.82
C PRO A 155 -9.18 22.16 -4.06
N PHE A 156 -10.02 22.08 -3.03
CA PHE A 156 -11.31 21.39 -3.10
C PHE A 156 -12.25 22.06 -4.13
N PRO A 157 -12.99 21.27 -4.93
CA PRO A 157 -14.00 21.83 -5.82
C PRO A 157 -15.20 22.39 -5.03
N PRO A 158 -16.02 23.27 -5.64
CA PRO A 158 -17.26 23.73 -5.01
C PRO A 158 -18.13 22.58 -4.49
N GLY A 159 -18.58 22.68 -3.25
CA GLY A 159 -19.35 21.63 -2.57
C GLY A 159 -18.52 20.43 -2.08
N GLY A 160 -17.19 20.49 -2.13
CA GLY A 160 -16.29 19.47 -1.56
C GLY A 160 -16.30 18.13 -2.31
N LEU A 161 -15.75 17.09 -1.68
CA LEU A 161 -15.59 15.74 -2.28
C LEU A 161 -16.64 14.72 -1.85
N GLY A 162 -17.30 14.96 -0.72
CA GLY A 162 -18.17 13.98 -0.08
C GLY A 162 -19.49 13.71 -0.77
N ILE A 163 -20.20 12.72 -0.24
CA ILE A 163 -21.53 12.29 -0.66
C ILE A 163 -22.57 13.41 -0.50
N ARG A 164 -23.55 13.47 -1.42
CA ARG A 164 -24.59 14.51 -1.44
C ARG A 164 -25.88 14.06 -2.14
N LEU A 165 -26.97 14.76 -1.87
CA LEU A 165 -28.27 14.55 -2.52
C LEU A 165 -28.26 15.06 -3.98
N LYS A 166 -29.03 14.40 -4.85
CA LYS A 166 -29.24 14.79 -6.26
C LYS A 166 -27.95 14.90 -7.09
N ASP A 167 -26.93 14.10 -6.74
CA ASP A 167 -25.64 14.10 -7.42
C ASP A 167 -25.69 13.34 -8.76
N GLN A 168 -25.27 13.98 -9.83
CA GLN A 168 -25.36 13.45 -11.20
C GLN A 168 -24.23 12.43 -11.46
N PRO A 169 -24.49 11.31 -12.15
CA PRO A 169 -23.47 10.28 -12.40
C PRO A 169 -22.17 10.82 -13.03
N MET A 170 -22.27 11.66 -14.06
CA MET A 170 -21.08 12.22 -14.72
C MET A 170 -20.27 13.15 -13.81
N GLU A 171 -20.95 13.88 -12.91
CA GLU A 171 -20.28 14.76 -11.95
C GLU A 171 -19.55 13.96 -10.86
N LYS A 172 -20.07 12.79 -10.48
CA LYS A 172 -19.36 11.85 -9.58
C LYS A 172 -18.07 11.35 -10.21
N GLU A 173 -18.10 10.94 -11.49
CA GLU A 173 -16.90 10.47 -12.20
C GLU A 173 -15.85 11.58 -12.30
N ARG A 174 -16.29 12.77 -12.71
CA ARG A 174 -15.44 13.96 -12.79
C ARG A 174 -14.80 14.26 -11.44
N ARG A 175 -15.59 14.24 -10.36
CA ARG A 175 -15.11 14.48 -8.99
C ARG A 175 -14.10 13.41 -8.57
N MET A 176 -14.39 12.13 -8.84
CA MET A 176 -13.54 11.00 -8.49
C MET A 176 -12.16 11.13 -9.13
N ARG A 177 -12.10 11.27 -10.46
CA ARG A 177 -10.83 11.28 -11.21
C ARG A 177 -10.05 12.58 -11.11
N LEU A 178 -10.74 13.73 -11.15
CA LEU A 178 -10.07 15.03 -11.19
C LEU A 178 -9.77 15.61 -9.80
N HIS A 179 -10.42 15.10 -8.74
CA HIS A 179 -10.27 15.67 -7.40
C HIS A 179 -10.04 14.63 -6.30
N LYS A 180 -10.83 13.55 -6.22
CA LYS A 180 -10.72 12.58 -5.11
C LYS A 180 -9.42 11.79 -5.14
N LEU A 181 -9.05 11.20 -6.28
CA LEU A 181 -7.78 10.47 -6.43
C LEU A 181 -6.56 11.39 -6.22
N PRO A 182 -6.51 12.61 -6.82
CA PRO A 182 -5.46 13.58 -6.49
C PRO A 182 -5.41 13.97 -5.00
N ALA A 183 -6.56 14.07 -4.32
CA ALA A 183 -6.60 14.33 -2.87
C ALA A 183 -6.00 13.16 -2.07
N ALA A 184 -6.29 11.91 -2.45
CA ALA A 184 -5.67 10.74 -1.81
C ALA A 184 -4.14 10.74 -1.95
N LEU A 185 -3.62 11.05 -3.14
CA LEU A 185 -2.18 11.19 -3.39
C LEU A 185 -1.56 12.34 -2.57
N ALA A 186 -2.24 13.48 -2.48
CA ALA A 186 -1.78 14.62 -1.68
C ALA A 186 -1.72 14.27 -0.18
N PHE A 187 -2.74 13.58 0.32
CA PHE A 187 -2.78 13.08 1.71
C PHE A 187 -1.67 12.07 1.97
N ALA A 188 -1.48 11.11 1.07
CA ALA A 188 -0.43 10.10 1.20
C ALA A 188 0.96 10.71 1.29
N ARG A 189 1.23 11.72 0.44
CA ARG A 189 2.49 12.47 0.46
C ARG A 189 2.66 13.25 1.77
N ALA A 190 1.63 13.96 2.20
CA ALA A 190 1.70 14.81 3.40
C ALA A 190 1.91 14.00 4.69
N ASN A 191 1.38 12.78 4.74
CA ASN A 191 1.49 11.88 5.88
C ASN A 191 2.68 10.92 5.78
N GLY A 192 3.46 10.96 4.70
CA GLY A 192 4.60 10.05 4.50
C GLY A 192 4.20 8.58 4.57
N ILE A 193 3.04 8.23 3.97
CA ILE A 193 2.53 6.85 3.97
C ILE A 193 3.56 5.92 3.31
N ASP A 194 4.12 6.37 2.19
CA ASP A 194 5.31 5.78 1.60
C ASP A 194 6.56 6.48 2.17
N ARG A 195 7.58 5.71 2.53
CA ARG A 195 8.75 6.25 3.24
C ARG A 195 10.06 5.60 2.83
N VAL A 196 11.13 6.40 2.78
CA VAL A 196 12.50 5.90 2.71
C VAL A 196 12.89 5.38 4.09
N VAL A 197 13.07 4.07 4.22
CA VAL A 197 13.41 3.40 5.49
C VAL A 197 14.90 3.10 5.62
N LEU A 198 15.61 3.07 4.49
CA LEU A 198 17.07 3.02 4.44
C LEU A 198 17.53 3.98 3.35
N GLY A 199 18.28 5.02 3.75
CA GLY A 199 18.94 5.93 2.82
C GLY A 199 20.44 5.69 2.82
N ALA A 200 21.03 5.53 1.64
CA ALA A 200 22.48 5.43 1.52
C ALA A 200 23.13 6.75 2.00
N SER A 201 23.88 6.71 3.10
CA SER A 201 24.37 7.91 3.77
C SER A 201 25.58 8.52 3.07
N HIS A 202 26.42 7.71 2.41
CA HIS A 202 27.70 8.16 1.85
C HIS A 202 28.16 7.28 0.67
N VAL A 203 27.47 7.34 -0.48
CA VAL A 203 27.97 6.66 -1.68
C VAL A 203 29.08 7.51 -2.30
N ARG A 204 30.32 7.00 -2.25
CA ARG A 204 31.42 7.53 -3.07
C ARG A 204 31.04 7.36 -4.54
N VAL A 205 31.24 8.41 -5.34
CA VAL A 205 31.06 8.39 -6.80
C VAL A 205 31.69 7.11 -7.38
N GLY A 206 30.90 6.29 -8.08
CA GLY A 206 31.37 5.08 -8.77
C GLY A 206 31.01 3.72 -8.15
N LYS A 207 30.12 3.63 -7.16
CA LYS A 207 29.51 2.35 -6.73
C LYS A 207 28.04 2.25 -7.18
N ALA A 208 27.61 1.04 -7.53
CA ALA A 208 26.24 0.74 -7.93
C ALA A 208 25.21 1.27 -6.92
N ARG A 209 24.15 1.91 -7.42
CA ARG A 209 23.08 2.50 -6.61
C ARG A 209 21.79 1.73 -6.82
N LEU A 210 21.55 0.75 -5.95
CA LEU A 210 20.35 -0.09 -5.96
C LEU A 210 19.29 0.49 -5.02
N GLY A 211 18.16 0.93 -5.56
CA GLY A 211 16.98 1.20 -4.76
C GLY A 211 16.04 0.01 -4.76
N ILE A 212 15.61 -0.42 -3.58
CA ILE A 212 14.60 -1.45 -3.41
C ILE A 212 13.28 -0.78 -3.08
N VAL A 213 12.23 -1.07 -3.84
CA VAL A 213 10.85 -0.66 -3.57
C VAL A 213 10.07 -1.89 -3.14
N CYS A 214 9.47 -1.87 -1.95
CA CYS A 214 8.69 -2.99 -1.43
C CYS A 214 7.49 -2.51 -0.61
N GLN A 215 6.50 -3.37 -0.42
CA GLN A 215 5.27 -3.07 0.32
C GLN A 215 4.93 -4.15 1.34
N GLY A 216 4.13 -3.81 2.35
CA GLY A 216 3.55 -4.77 3.29
C GLY A 216 4.56 -5.80 3.82
N GLN A 217 4.18 -7.07 3.80
CA GLN A 217 5.04 -8.18 4.23
C GLN A 217 6.38 -8.28 3.48
N ALA A 218 6.41 -7.96 2.17
CA ALA A 218 7.63 -8.03 1.37
C ALA A 218 8.74 -7.12 1.93
N TYR A 219 8.39 -6.03 2.62
CA TYR A 219 9.37 -5.23 3.34
C TYR A 219 10.08 -6.03 4.44
N LYS A 220 9.35 -6.81 5.23
CA LYS A 220 9.93 -7.65 6.30
C LYS A 220 10.84 -8.72 5.71
N ASP A 221 10.41 -9.34 4.61
CA ASP A 221 11.19 -10.37 3.92
C ASP A 221 12.48 -9.83 3.30
N VAL A 222 12.48 -8.57 2.83
CA VAL A 222 13.70 -7.88 2.39
C VAL A 222 14.68 -7.69 3.56
N LEU A 223 14.21 -7.29 4.74
CA LEU A 223 15.07 -7.16 5.92
C LEU A 223 15.62 -8.52 6.37
N GLU A 224 14.78 -9.56 6.31
CA GLU A 224 15.17 -10.92 6.62
C GLU A 224 16.20 -11.45 5.62
N ALA A 225 16.07 -11.14 4.33
CA ALA A 225 17.04 -11.52 3.30
C ALA A 225 18.43 -10.91 3.58
N PHE A 226 18.50 -9.63 3.95
CA PHE A 226 19.77 -9.03 4.38
C PHE A 226 20.34 -9.75 5.60
N THR A 227 19.50 -10.01 6.61
CA THR A 227 19.91 -10.73 7.83
C THR A 227 20.42 -12.14 7.51
N ALA A 228 19.74 -12.87 6.63
CA ALA A 228 20.07 -14.22 6.22
C ALA A 228 21.39 -14.28 5.43
N MET A 229 21.67 -13.27 4.60
CA MET A 229 22.97 -13.06 3.94
C MET A 229 24.09 -12.64 4.90
N GLY A 230 23.80 -12.46 6.19
CA GLY A 230 24.76 -12.00 7.19
C GLY A 230 25.16 -10.54 6.97
N MET A 231 24.22 -9.70 6.54
CA MET A 231 24.42 -8.28 6.26
C MET A 231 23.53 -7.43 7.17
N THR A 232 24.15 -6.43 7.80
CA THR A 232 23.42 -5.36 8.47
C THR A 232 22.87 -4.36 7.45
N LEU A 233 21.82 -3.64 7.81
CA LEU A 233 21.29 -2.56 6.95
C LEU A 233 22.31 -1.43 6.76
N GLN A 234 23.19 -1.19 7.73
CA GLN A 234 24.27 -0.22 7.58
C GLN A 234 25.29 -0.67 6.53
N GLU A 235 25.73 -1.94 6.58
CA GLU A 235 26.60 -2.51 5.52
C GLU A 235 25.93 -2.40 4.14
N ALA A 236 24.62 -2.70 4.03
CA ALA A 236 23.88 -2.56 2.78
C ALA A 236 23.86 -1.09 2.30
N ALA A 237 23.61 -0.13 3.20
CA ALA A 237 23.64 1.30 2.87
C ALA A 237 25.02 1.77 2.40
N ASP A 238 26.10 1.29 3.03
CA ASP A 238 27.49 1.58 2.67
C ASP A 238 27.89 0.98 1.30
N LEU A 239 27.16 -0.05 0.86
CA LEU A 239 27.26 -0.63 -0.49
C LEU A 239 26.41 0.09 -1.53
N GLY A 240 25.64 1.11 -1.15
CA GLY A 240 24.81 1.91 -2.06
C GLY A 240 23.36 1.43 -2.19
N VAL A 241 22.89 0.57 -1.27
CA VAL A 241 21.49 0.16 -1.22
C VAL A 241 20.65 1.25 -0.53
N SER A 242 19.46 1.51 -1.07
CA SER A 242 18.41 2.27 -0.38
C SER A 242 17.08 1.51 -0.45
N ILE A 243 16.21 1.70 0.54
CA ILE A 243 14.92 0.99 0.63
C ILE A 243 13.79 2.02 0.76
N TYR A 244 12.83 1.93 -0.14
CA TYR A 244 11.57 2.68 -0.14
C TYR A 244 10.42 1.73 0.17
N LYS A 245 9.82 1.91 1.33
CA LYS A 245 8.66 1.16 1.77
C LYS A 245 7.39 1.88 1.31
N VAL A 246 6.60 1.20 0.50
CA VAL A 246 5.30 1.66 0.03
C VAL A 246 4.22 1.23 1.03
N GLY A 247 3.53 2.18 1.62
CA GLY A 247 2.38 1.97 2.49
C GLY A 247 1.06 2.00 1.74
N MET A 248 1.00 2.74 0.61
CA MET A 248 -0.17 2.83 -0.27
C MET A 248 0.18 2.34 -1.69
N PRO A 249 0.15 1.02 -1.96
CA PRO A 249 0.48 0.47 -3.28
C PRO A 249 -0.38 0.96 -4.44
N TRP A 250 -1.61 1.39 -4.16
CA TRP A 250 -2.46 1.99 -5.17
C TRP A 250 -3.30 3.13 -4.58
N PRO A 251 -3.43 4.28 -5.28
CA PRO A 251 -2.55 4.70 -6.37
C PRO A 251 -1.13 5.01 -5.85
N LEU A 252 -0.08 4.55 -6.53
CA LEU A 252 1.29 4.79 -6.10
C LEU A 252 1.63 6.29 -6.13
N GLU A 253 2.22 6.83 -5.06
CA GLU A 253 2.52 8.27 -4.96
C GLU A 253 3.76 8.64 -5.79
N PRO A 254 3.59 9.42 -6.88
CA PRO A 254 4.64 9.51 -7.89
C PRO A 254 5.72 10.54 -7.55
N VAL A 255 5.49 11.49 -6.64
CA VAL A 255 6.48 12.53 -6.30
C VAL A 255 7.55 11.98 -5.37
N GLY A 256 7.15 11.31 -4.29
CA GLY A 256 8.04 10.61 -3.36
C GLY A 256 8.84 9.52 -4.04
N LEU A 257 8.20 8.71 -4.91
CA LEU A 257 8.90 7.71 -5.71
C LEU A 257 9.96 8.35 -6.62
N ARG A 258 9.64 9.44 -7.33
CA ARG A 258 10.61 10.15 -8.18
C ARG A 258 11.78 10.72 -7.37
N ALA A 259 11.49 11.28 -6.18
CA ALA A 259 12.52 11.78 -5.29
C ALA A 259 13.45 10.66 -4.78
N PHE A 260 12.89 9.50 -4.43
CA PHE A 260 13.66 8.31 -4.06
C PHE A 260 14.51 7.77 -5.21
N ALA A 261 13.94 7.74 -6.42
CA ALA A 261 14.61 7.23 -7.61
C ALA A 261 15.78 8.10 -8.10
N ALA A 262 15.88 9.34 -7.61
CA ALA A 262 16.89 10.29 -8.06
C ALA A 262 18.32 9.78 -7.80
N GLY A 263 19.08 9.63 -8.88
CA GLY A 263 20.47 9.18 -8.85
C GLY A 263 20.66 7.67 -8.64
N LEU A 264 19.59 6.87 -8.61
CA LEU A 264 19.71 5.42 -8.65
C LEU A 264 20.11 4.94 -10.05
N GLU A 265 20.88 3.87 -10.12
CA GLU A 265 21.17 3.17 -11.37
C GLU A 265 20.10 2.12 -11.66
N THR A 266 19.68 1.41 -10.61
CA THR A 266 18.67 0.35 -10.68
C THR A 266 17.64 0.54 -9.58
N LEU A 267 16.37 0.41 -9.94
CA LEU A 267 15.23 0.34 -9.04
C LEU A 267 14.64 -1.08 -9.13
N MET A 268 14.77 -1.86 -8.06
CA MET A 268 14.21 -3.20 -7.94
C MET A 268 12.90 -3.15 -7.17
N VAL A 269 11.82 -3.59 -7.80
CA VAL A 269 10.51 -3.70 -7.17
C VAL A 269 10.33 -5.12 -6.64
N ILE A 270 10.23 -5.26 -5.31
CA ILE A 270 9.99 -6.51 -4.60
C ILE A 270 8.57 -6.48 -4.06
N GLU A 271 7.68 -7.16 -4.76
CA GLU A 271 6.28 -7.33 -4.38
C GLU A 271 5.88 -8.80 -4.57
N HIS A 272 5.07 -9.34 -3.64
CA HIS A 272 4.51 -10.69 -3.77
C HIS A 272 3.48 -10.75 -4.90
N LYS A 273 3.22 -11.97 -5.39
CA LYS A 273 2.21 -12.23 -6.42
C LYS A 273 2.38 -11.36 -7.67
N ARG A 274 1.32 -10.91 -8.33
CA ARG A 274 1.39 -10.14 -9.58
C ARG A 274 1.94 -8.74 -9.34
N ALA A 275 2.61 -8.17 -10.35
CA ALA A 275 3.13 -6.82 -10.28
C ALA A 275 2.04 -5.74 -10.27
N LEU A 276 1.96 -4.96 -9.20
CA LEU A 276 1.08 -3.78 -9.06
C LEU A 276 1.90 -2.50 -9.00
N ILE A 277 2.98 -2.48 -8.22
CA ILE A 277 3.86 -1.32 -8.04
C ILE A 277 4.79 -1.16 -9.24
N GLU A 278 5.36 -2.25 -9.77
CA GLU A 278 6.31 -2.19 -10.88
C GLU A 278 5.79 -1.41 -12.12
N PRO A 279 4.58 -1.70 -12.67
CA PRO A 279 4.07 -0.95 -13.81
C PRO A 279 3.80 0.53 -13.47
N GLN A 280 3.33 0.84 -12.26
CA GLN A 280 3.10 2.23 -11.83
C GLN A 280 4.42 2.99 -11.68
N ALA A 281 5.46 2.34 -11.14
CA ALA A 281 6.80 2.91 -11.03
C ALA A 281 7.42 3.18 -12.41
N ARG A 282 7.25 2.24 -13.35
CA ARG A 282 7.64 2.45 -14.76
C ARG A 282 6.95 3.68 -15.35
N ALA A 283 5.63 3.80 -15.20
CA ALA A 283 4.88 4.96 -15.69
C ALA A 283 5.35 6.27 -15.04
N ALA A 284 5.55 6.30 -13.72
CA ALA A 284 5.95 7.49 -12.97
C ALA A 284 7.37 7.99 -13.32
N LEU A 285 8.25 7.09 -13.77
CA LEU A 285 9.66 7.37 -14.10
C LEU A 285 9.91 7.46 -15.62
N TYR A 286 8.91 7.13 -16.44
CA TYR A 286 9.07 7.07 -17.91
C TYR A 286 9.40 8.42 -18.54
N ASP A 287 8.91 9.53 -18.02
CA ASP A 287 9.17 10.85 -18.60
C ASP A 287 10.47 11.50 -18.11
N LEU A 288 11.22 10.84 -17.22
CA LEU A 288 12.52 11.34 -16.78
C LEU A 288 13.54 11.31 -17.93
N PRO A 289 14.45 12.30 -18.00
CA PRO A 289 15.58 12.27 -18.93
C PRO A 289 16.34 10.94 -18.83
N ALA A 290 16.85 10.43 -19.96
CA ALA A 290 17.45 9.09 -20.02
C ALA A 290 18.58 8.89 -18.98
N GLN A 291 19.40 9.91 -18.76
CA GLN A 291 20.49 9.91 -17.77
C GLN A 291 20.03 9.94 -16.30
N ALA A 292 18.78 10.30 -16.05
CA ALA A 292 18.18 10.38 -14.72
C ALA A 292 17.19 9.23 -14.44
N ARG A 293 16.95 8.36 -15.44
CA ARG A 293 16.00 7.26 -15.35
C ARG A 293 16.73 6.00 -14.92
N PRO A 294 16.44 5.44 -13.73
CA PRO A 294 17.01 4.16 -13.34
C PRO A 294 16.45 3.04 -14.22
N ARG A 295 17.23 1.96 -14.34
CA ARG A 295 16.69 0.70 -14.85
C ARG A 295 15.70 0.15 -13.84
N ILE A 296 14.51 -0.23 -14.28
CA ILE A 296 13.50 -0.82 -13.40
C ILE A 296 13.44 -2.32 -13.66
N ILE A 297 13.57 -3.10 -12.58
CA ILE A 297 13.49 -4.56 -12.55
C ILE A 297 12.55 -4.99 -11.43
N GLY A 298 12.16 -6.26 -11.42
CA GLY A 298 11.27 -6.81 -10.40
C GLY A 298 10.87 -8.22 -10.76
N LYS A 299 9.74 -8.39 -11.44
CA LYS A 299 9.34 -9.69 -12.01
C LYS A 299 10.29 -10.15 -13.11
N THR A 300 10.85 -9.19 -13.84
CA THR A 300 11.87 -9.44 -14.87
C THR A 300 13.18 -8.75 -14.54
N ASP A 301 14.28 -9.35 -14.98
CA ASP A 301 15.65 -8.84 -14.83
C ASP A 301 15.99 -7.80 -15.91
N GLU A 302 17.25 -7.36 -15.91
CA GLU A 302 17.82 -6.40 -16.83
C GLU A 302 17.85 -6.86 -18.29
N LYS A 303 17.70 -8.16 -18.54
CA LYS A 303 17.73 -8.84 -19.84
C LYS A 303 16.33 -9.29 -20.28
N GLY A 304 15.29 -9.05 -19.46
CA GLY A 304 13.92 -9.49 -19.70
C GLY A 304 13.65 -10.95 -19.33
N GLY A 305 14.59 -11.62 -18.66
CA GLY A 305 14.37 -12.94 -18.07
C GLY A 305 13.59 -12.87 -16.76
N PRO A 306 12.99 -13.98 -16.28
CA PRO A 306 12.34 -14.02 -14.97
C PRO A 306 13.32 -13.72 -13.83
N LEU A 307 12.90 -12.93 -12.85
CA LEU A 307 13.68 -12.61 -11.65
C LEU A 307 12.95 -12.96 -10.36
N LEU A 308 11.79 -12.35 -10.12
CA LEU A 308 10.94 -12.63 -8.96
C LEU A 308 9.63 -13.29 -9.41
N SER A 309 9.21 -14.35 -8.70
CA SER A 309 7.98 -15.08 -9.00
C SER A 309 6.73 -14.18 -8.93
N GLU A 310 5.78 -14.43 -9.83
CA GLU A 310 4.43 -13.86 -9.75
C GLU A 310 3.45 -14.75 -8.95
N LEU A 311 3.93 -15.88 -8.44
CA LEU A 311 3.15 -16.87 -7.72
C LEU A 311 3.43 -16.79 -6.22
N GLY A 312 2.37 -16.75 -5.43
CA GLY A 312 2.45 -16.83 -3.97
C GLY A 312 3.24 -15.70 -3.31
N ALA A 313 3.63 -15.94 -2.06
CA ALA A 313 4.62 -15.14 -1.36
C ALA A 313 6.03 -15.50 -1.86
N LEU A 314 6.89 -14.50 -1.95
CA LEU A 314 8.30 -14.69 -2.32
C LEU A 314 9.04 -15.26 -1.12
N SER A 315 9.91 -16.23 -1.35
CA SER A 315 10.79 -16.71 -0.28
C SER A 315 11.91 -15.72 0.01
N VAL A 316 12.41 -15.75 1.24
CA VAL A 316 13.61 -14.99 1.65
C VAL A 316 14.82 -15.35 0.77
N ALA A 317 14.94 -16.61 0.35
CA ALA A 317 16.02 -17.08 -0.52
C ALA A 317 15.95 -16.46 -1.92
N GLU A 318 14.77 -16.40 -2.54
CA GLU A 318 14.56 -15.75 -3.83
C GLU A 318 14.91 -14.25 -3.76
N ILE A 319 14.46 -13.57 -2.70
CA ILE A 319 14.75 -12.15 -2.48
C ILE A 319 16.26 -11.93 -2.28
N ALA A 320 16.89 -12.77 -1.44
CA ALA A 320 18.32 -12.69 -1.17
C ALA A 320 19.15 -12.88 -2.44
N LEU A 321 18.82 -13.87 -3.27
CA LEU A 321 19.51 -14.12 -4.54
C LEU A 321 19.35 -12.92 -5.50
N ALA A 322 18.13 -12.40 -5.64
CA ALA A 322 17.85 -11.26 -6.51
C ALA A 322 18.66 -10.01 -6.09
N ILE A 323 18.76 -9.75 -4.78
CA ILE A 323 19.56 -8.64 -4.24
C ILE A 323 21.05 -8.91 -4.43
N TYR A 324 21.54 -10.09 -4.05
CA TYR A 324 22.95 -10.47 -4.06
C TYR A 324 23.62 -10.23 -5.42
N ASP A 325 22.96 -10.66 -6.51
CA ASP A 325 23.47 -10.51 -7.88
C ASP A 325 23.68 -9.06 -8.33
N ARG A 326 23.18 -8.09 -7.56
CA ARG A 326 23.21 -6.65 -7.87
C ARG A 326 23.94 -5.83 -6.82
N LEU A 327 24.53 -6.47 -5.81
CA LEU A 327 25.44 -5.81 -4.88
C LEU A 327 26.84 -5.72 -5.49
N PRO A 328 27.59 -4.65 -5.20
CA PRO A 328 28.99 -4.56 -5.61
C PRO A 328 29.85 -5.54 -4.82
N ASP A 329 30.98 -5.97 -5.39
CA ASP A 329 31.88 -6.90 -4.71
C ASP A 329 32.34 -6.38 -3.32
N GLY A 330 32.44 -7.29 -2.35
CA GLY A 330 32.92 -6.94 -1.02
C GLY A 330 32.98 -8.10 -0.01
N PRO A 331 33.40 -7.82 1.24
CA PRO A 331 33.58 -8.85 2.27
C PRO A 331 32.31 -9.62 2.65
N HIS A 332 31.13 -9.04 2.36
CA HIS A 332 29.85 -9.68 2.61
C HIS A 332 29.59 -10.89 1.69
N MET A 333 30.28 -10.98 0.53
CA MET A 333 29.98 -11.99 -0.48
C MET A 333 30.19 -13.41 0.02
N GLU A 334 31.23 -13.68 0.80
CA GLU A 334 31.49 -15.03 1.33
C GLU A 334 30.34 -15.49 2.24
N ARG A 335 29.84 -14.60 3.12
CA ARG A 335 28.72 -14.89 4.03
C ARG A 335 27.42 -15.08 3.25
N ALA A 336 27.15 -14.18 2.30
CA ALA A 336 25.96 -14.24 1.47
C ALA A 336 25.94 -15.51 0.60
N GLN A 337 27.06 -15.85 -0.04
CA GLN A 337 27.20 -17.05 -0.86
C GLN A 337 27.08 -18.32 -0.02
N ALA A 338 27.62 -18.35 1.21
CA ALA A 338 27.45 -19.46 2.13
C ALA A 338 25.97 -19.66 2.55
N TYR A 339 25.18 -18.60 2.65
CA TYR A 339 23.73 -18.71 2.82
C TYR A 339 23.07 -19.24 1.54
N LEU A 340 23.31 -18.61 0.40
CA LEU A 340 22.69 -18.97 -0.87
C LEU A 340 22.94 -20.44 -1.24
N ASN A 341 24.18 -20.92 -1.14
CA ASN A 341 24.53 -22.32 -1.39
C ASN A 341 23.80 -23.35 -0.50
N ARG A 342 23.23 -22.92 0.64
CA ARG A 342 22.44 -23.79 1.53
C ARG A 342 20.97 -23.83 1.16
N VAL A 343 20.47 -22.84 0.42
CA VAL A 343 19.04 -22.64 0.14
C VAL A 343 18.69 -22.72 -1.35
N SER A 344 19.69 -22.63 -2.25
CA SER A 344 19.58 -22.83 -3.70
C SER A 344 19.79 -24.29 -4.10
#